data_AF-A0A653MIM4-F1
#
_entry.id   AF-A0A653MIM4-F1
#
_cell.length_a   1.000
_cell.length_b   1.000
_cell.length_c   1.000
_cell.angle_alpha   90.00
_cell.angle_beta   90.00
_cell.angle_gamma   90.00
#
_symmetry.space_group_name_H-M   'P 1'
#
loop_
_entity.id
_entity.type
_entity.pdbx_description
1 polymer ?
#
loop_
_entity_poly.entity_id
_entity_poly.type
_entity_poly.pdbx_seq_one_letter_code
_entity_poly.pdbx_strand_id
1 'polypeptide(L)'
;MMMNKIYKSSKLLLVLGIILAFGFDAKSSSSGLSCINVNATKIHQKNNVPKNKILVGNWVRTDSDYKIKISEILADGKLKVGYFNPKSVNVSKASWTNGKGILKIYVELRDENYPGSNYNLTYYP
;
A
#
# COMPACT_ATOMS: atom_id res chain seq x y z
N MET A 1 -14.16 0.43 -21.47
CA MET A 1 -13.66 -0.11 -20.18
C MET A 1 -13.12 1.07 -19.36
N MET A 2 -13.69 1.37 -18.20
CA MET A 2 -13.19 2.45 -17.33
C MET A 2 -11.90 1.99 -16.63
N MET A 3 -10.92 2.89 -16.49
CA MET A 3 -9.66 2.63 -15.79
C MET A 3 -9.67 3.36 -14.45
N ASN A 4 -9.15 2.72 -13.40
CA ASN A 4 -9.05 3.33 -12.08
C ASN A 4 -7.88 4.35 -12.05
N LYS A 5 -8.02 5.45 -11.30
CA LYS A 5 -6.97 6.45 -11.18
C LYS A 5 -6.21 6.31 -9.86
N ILE A 6 -4.90 6.55 -9.89
CA ILE A 6 -4.05 6.53 -8.69
C ILE A 6 -2.98 7.61 -8.77
N TYR A 7 -2.65 8.27 -7.66
CA TYR A 7 -1.60 9.29 -7.64
C TYR A 7 -0.33 8.75 -6.99
N LYS A 8 0.84 9.22 -7.47
CA LYS A 8 2.10 9.03 -6.76
C LYS A 8 2.14 9.95 -5.55
N SER A 9 2.29 9.39 -4.36
CA SER A 9 2.56 10.16 -3.16
C SER A 9 3.95 10.79 -3.29
N SER A 10 4.00 12.06 -3.71
CA SER A 10 5.23 12.85 -3.69
C SER A 10 5.53 13.24 -2.25
N LYS A 11 6.40 12.46 -1.59
CA LYS A 11 7.29 12.85 -0.46
C LYS A 11 7.89 11.58 0.16
N LEU A 12 9.10 11.23 -0.28
CA LEU A 12 10.31 10.95 0.54
C LEU A 12 11.38 10.29 -0.36
N LEU A 13 12.49 11.01 -0.60
CA LEU A 13 13.75 10.43 -1.11
C LEU A 13 14.15 9.33 -0.11
N LEU A 14 14.25 8.07 -0.53
CA LEU A 14 14.82 7.04 0.34
C LEU A 14 16.33 7.04 0.10
N VAL A 15 17.00 7.63 1.08
CA VAL A 15 18.45 7.74 1.25
C VAL A 15 19.07 6.34 1.16
N LEU A 16 20.18 6.24 0.41
CA LEU A 16 21.06 5.08 0.34
C LEU A 16 21.48 4.66 1.76
N GLY A 17 21.59 3.34 1.96
CA GLY A 17 21.72 2.70 3.26
C GLY A 17 22.81 3.27 4.16
N ILE A 18 22.46 3.43 5.44
CA ILE A 18 23.38 3.39 6.55
C ILE A 18 22.70 2.53 7.62
N ILE A 19 23.25 1.32 7.85
CA ILE A 19 22.91 0.49 9.01
C ILE A 19 23.58 1.15 10.21
N LEU A 20 22.80 1.79 11.08
CA LEU A 20 23.22 2.05 12.45
C LEU A 20 22.43 1.10 13.35
N ALA A 21 23.17 0.16 13.93
CA ALA A 21 22.70 -0.72 14.98
C ALA A 21 22.22 0.13 16.17
N PHE A 22 20.92 0.08 16.46
CA PHE A 22 20.38 0.49 17.75
C PHE A 22 19.74 -0.74 18.39
N GLY A 23 20.35 -1.19 19.48
CA GLY A 23 19.81 -2.23 20.34
C GLY A 23 18.47 -1.79 20.92
N PHE A 24 17.45 -2.62 20.71
CA PHE A 24 16.13 -2.44 21.31
C PHE A 24 16.02 -3.41 22.49
N ASP A 25 16.38 -2.96 23.69
CA ASP A 25 15.98 -3.62 24.92
C ASP A 25 14.55 -3.16 25.27
N ALA A 26 13.56 -4.00 24.98
CA ALA A 26 12.19 -3.78 25.40
C ALA A 26 11.82 -4.78 26.50
N LYS A 27 12.12 -4.43 27.75
CA LYS A 27 11.55 -5.06 28.95
C LYS A 27 10.08 -4.64 29.05
N SER A 28 9.15 -5.54 28.73
CA SER A 28 7.72 -5.32 28.99
C SER A 28 7.29 -6.18 30.19
N SER A 29 7.11 -5.53 31.33
CA SER A 29 6.41 -6.07 32.49
C SER A 29 5.42 -5.01 32.96
N SER A 30 4.13 -5.32 32.88
CA SER A 30 3.19 -5.14 33.99
C SER A 30 1.81 -5.62 33.59
N SER A 31 1.29 -6.45 34.47
CA SER A 31 -0.06 -6.98 34.57
C SER A 31 -1.04 -5.91 35.05
N GLY A 32 -2.32 -6.03 34.65
CA GLY A 32 -3.44 -5.58 35.49
C GLY A 32 -4.54 -4.73 34.84
N LEU A 33 -5.71 -5.37 34.71
CA LEU A 33 -7.06 -4.88 35.05
C LEU A 33 -7.88 -3.99 34.08
N SER A 34 -9.02 -4.61 33.73
CA SER A 34 -10.40 -4.11 33.84
C SER A 34 -11.11 -3.64 32.57
N CYS A 35 -12.27 -4.26 32.37
CA CYS A 35 -13.22 -4.09 31.28
C CYS A 35 -13.98 -2.77 31.39
N ILE A 36 -14.09 -2.05 30.27
CA ILE A 36 -14.96 -0.88 30.16
C ILE A 36 -16.13 -1.24 29.24
N ASN A 37 -17.33 -1.22 29.81
CA ASN A 37 -18.60 -1.35 29.10
C ASN A 37 -19.02 0.05 28.64
N VAL A 38 -18.80 0.38 27.37
CA VAL A 38 -19.33 1.61 26.75
C VAL A 38 -20.48 1.25 25.83
N ASN A 39 -21.67 1.65 26.26
CA ASN A 39 -22.91 1.60 25.51
C ASN A 39 -22.72 2.14 24.10
N ALA A 40 -22.94 1.24 23.15
CA ALA A 40 -22.83 1.44 21.73
C ALA A 40 -24.00 2.29 21.21
N THR A 41 -23.78 3.58 20.99
CA THR A 41 -24.60 4.35 20.04
C THR A 41 -23.75 5.46 19.42
N LYS A 42 -23.05 5.12 18.32
CA LYS A 42 -23.10 5.83 17.01
C LYS A 42 -22.03 5.28 16.05
N ILE A 43 -22.11 3.99 15.71
CA ILE A 43 -21.36 3.45 14.57
C ILE A 43 -22.18 3.73 13.32
N HIS A 44 -21.85 4.83 12.63
CA HIS A 44 -22.20 5.02 11.23
C HIS A 44 -21.50 3.92 10.44
N GLN A 45 -22.18 2.78 10.28
CA GLN A 45 -21.80 1.67 9.42
C GLN A 45 -21.82 2.14 7.96
N LYS A 46 -20.74 2.81 7.54
CA LYS A 46 -20.50 3.12 6.12
C LYS A 46 -20.11 1.82 5.43
N ASN A 47 -21.11 1.09 4.92
CA ASN A 47 -21.01 -0.05 3.99
C ASN A 47 -19.67 -0.80 3.99
N ASN A 48 -19.59 -1.88 4.77
CA ASN A 48 -18.44 -2.80 4.87
C ASN A 48 -18.24 -3.64 3.59
N VAL A 49 -18.14 -3.02 2.41
CA VAL A 49 -17.50 -3.69 1.27
C VAL A 49 -16.02 -3.82 1.63
N PRO A 50 -15.42 -5.02 1.65
CA PRO A 50 -14.01 -5.16 1.92
C PRO A 50 -13.27 -4.35 0.84
N LYS A 51 -12.65 -3.24 1.27
CA LYS A 51 -12.05 -2.24 0.38
C LYS A 51 -10.97 -2.81 -0.52
N ASN A 52 -10.47 -4.00 -0.20
CA ASN A 52 -9.52 -4.73 -1.01
C ASN A 52 -10.10 -5.11 -2.39
N LYS A 53 -11.41 -5.39 -2.54
CA LYS A 53 -12.01 -5.80 -3.83
C LYS A 53 -11.86 -4.74 -4.91
N ILE A 54 -11.73 -3.47 -4.53
CA ILE A 54 -11.51 -2.37 -5.49
C ILE A 54 -10.12 -2.39 -6.12
N LEU A 55 -9.14 -3.07 -5.50
CA LEU A 55 -7.74 -3.10 -5.93
C LEU A 55 -7.57 -3.83 -7.26
N VAL A 56 -8.25 -4.95 -7.46
CA VAL A 56 -8.09 -5.77 -8.67
C VAL A 56 -8.61 -5.02 -9.88
N GLY A 57 -7.76 -4.84 -10.89
CA GLY A 57 -8.12 -4.11 -12.10
C GLY A 57 -6.95 -3.40 -12.76
N ASN A 58 -7.30 -2.57 -13.75
CA ASN A 58 -6.36 -1.73 -14.48
C ASN A 58 -6.42 -0.30 -13.94
N TRP A 59 -5.23 0.25 -13.72
CA TRP A 59 -5.01 1.54 -13.12
C TRP A 59 -4.13 2.40 -14.01
N VAL A 60 -4.37 3.70 -13.99
CA VAL A 60 -3.53 4.71 -14.63
C VAL A 60 -3.09 5.70 -13.57
N ARG A 61 -1.81 6.07 -13.63
CA ARG A 61 -1.31 7.13 -12.78
C ARG A 61 -1.90 8.47 -13.21
N THR A 62 -2.18 9.36 -12.26
CA THR A 62 -2.71 10.69 -12.61
C THR A 62 -1.66 11.66 -13.13
N ASP A 63 -0.38 11.37 -12.87
CA ASP A 63 0.76 12.20 -13.24
C ASP A 63 1.46 11.77 -14.54
N SER A 64 1.08 10.61 -15.10
CA SER A 64 1.67 10.02 -16.30
C SER A 64 0.75 8.91 -16.83
N ASP A 65 0.85 8.56 -18.11
CA ASP A 65 0.05 7.50 -18.74
C ASP A 65 0.51 6.07 -18.38
N TYR A 66 1.42 5.94 -17.41
CA TYR A 66 1.89 4.66 -16.90
C TYR A 66 0.75 3.83 -16.34
N LYS A 67 0.75 2.54 -16.69
CA LYS A 67 -0.32 1.60 -16.35
C LYS A 67 0.14 0.69 -15.24
N ILE A 68 -0.78 0.38 -14.34
CA ILE A 68 -0.59 -0.60 -13.26
C ILE A 68 -1.74 -1.59 -13.35
N LYS A 69 -1.41 -2.88 -13.41
CA LYS A 69 -2.40 -3.95 -13.41
C LYS A 69 -2.27 -4.75 -12.14
N ILE A 70 -3.30 -4.72 -11.31
CA ILE A 70 -3.38 -5.57 -10.11
C ILE A 70 -4.25 -6.76 -10.49
N SER A 71 -3.65 -7.94 -10.59
CA SER A 71 -4.38 -9.16 -10.97
C SER A 71 -4.90 -9.94 -9.79
N GLU A 72 -4.23 -9.84 -8.63
CA GLU A 72 -4.56 -10.64 -7.46
C GLU A 72 -4.11 -9.96 -6.16
N ILE A 73 -4.88 -10.20 -5.11
CA ILE A 73 -4.53 -9.84 -3.73
C ILE A 73 -4.13 -11.14 -3.04
N LEU A 74 -2.86 -11.20 -2.65
CA LEU A 74 -2.27 -12.35 -1.99
C LEU A 74 -2.43 -12.23 -0.46
N ALA A 75 -1.99 -13.26 0.26
CA ALA A 75 -1.94 -13.25 1.71
C ALA A 75 -1.13 -12.06 2.26
N ASP A 76 -1.44 -11.65 3.49
CA ASP A 76 -0.73 -10.61 4.25
C ASP A 76 -0.64 -9.24 3.53
N GLY A 77 -1.62 -8.94 2.66
CA GLY A 77 -1.68 -7.67 1.94
C GLY A 77 -0.68 -7.54 0.80
N LYS A 78 -0.05 -8.64 0.36
CA LYS A 78 0.78 -8.67 -0.86
C LYS A 78 -0.10 -8.58 -2.11
N LEU A 79 0.48 -8.13 -3.22
CA LEU A 79 -0.22 -7.98 -4.50
C LEU A 79 0.55 -8.67 -5.64
N LYS A 80 -0.19 -9.25 -6.59
CA LYS A 80 0.34 -9.60 -7.91
C LYS A 80 0.11 -8.42 -8.85
N VAL A 81 1.19 -7.75 -9.26
CA VAL A 81 1.14 -6.48 -9.97
C VAL A 81 2.03 -6.51 -11.21
N GLY A 82 1.51 -5.98 -12.32
CA GLY A 82 2.31 -5.55 -13.47
C GLY A 82 2.41 -4.03 -13.52
N TYR A 83 3.61 -3.52 -13.84
CA TYR A 83 3.89 -2.09 -14.01
C TYR A 83 4.38 -1.83 -15.42
N PHE A 84 3.85 -0.82 -16.11
CA PHE A 84 4.12 -0.57 -17.53
C PHE A 84 4.54 0.87 -17.81
N ASN A 85 5.71 1.04 -18.44
CA ASN A 85 6.25 2.29 -18.95
C ASN A 85 7.14 2.07 -20.18
N PRO A 86 6.66 2.35 -21.40
CA PRO A 86 5.55 1.67 -22.08
C PRO A 86 5.67 0.14 -22.08
N LYS A 87 6.87 -0.40 -21.85
CA LYS A 87 7.13 -1.84 -21.67
C LYS A 87 6.83 -2.28 -20.24
N SER A 88 6.70 -3.59 -20.02
CA SER A 88 6.63 -4.14 -18.66
C SER A 88 7.95 -3.86 -17.94
N VAL A 89 7.86 -3.45 -16.68
CA VAL A 89 8.98 -3.32 -15.75
C VAL A 89 8.83 -4.39 -14.68
N ASN A 90 9.91 -5.10 -14.37
CA ASN A 90 9.87 -6.13 -13.34
C ASN A 90 9.54 -5.55 -11.95
N VAL A 91 8.55 -6.14 -11.29
CA VAL A 91 8.09 -5.77 -9.95
C VAL A 91 8.65 -6.78 -8.96
N SER A 92 9.56 -6.35 -8.08
CA SER A 92 10.14 -7.24 -7.06
C SER A 92 9.22 -7.40 -5.85
N LYS A 93 8.47 -6.36 -5.51
CA LYS A 93 7.61 -6.34 -4.33
C LYS A 93 6.41 -5.44 -4.55
N ALA A 94 5.24 -5.91 -4.14
CA ALA A 94 4.04 -5.08 -4.10
C ALA A 94 3.16 -5.44 -2.91
N SER A 95 2.59 -4.42 -2.26
CA SER A 95 1.66 -4.59 -1.16
C SER A 95 0.64 -3.45 -1.13
N TRP A 96 -0.40 -3.61 -0.32
CA TRP A 96 -1.38 -2.57 -0.07
C TRP A 96 -1.63 -2.35 1.41
N THR A 97 -2.11 -1.17 1.75
CA THR A 97 -2.58 -0.84 3.09
C THR A 97 -3.87 -0.02 2.98
N ASN A 98 -4.72 -0.11 4.00
CA ASN A 98 -5.87 0.76 4.15
C ASN A 98 -5.87 1.34 5.56
N GLY A 99 -5.25 2.52 5.70
CA GLY A 99 -5.17 3.25 6.96
C GLY A 99 -6.05 4.48 6.92
N LYS A 100 -6.84 4.72 7.97
CA LYS A 100 -7.75 5.90 8.06
C LYS A 100 -8.69 6.04 6.85
N GLY A 101 -9.11 4.90 6.26
CA GLY A 101 -9.94 4.89 5.07
C GLY A 101 -9.24 5.30 3.78
N ILE A 102 -7.91 5.44 3.76
CA ILE A 102 -7.13 5.76 2.56
C ILE A 102 -6.44 4.49 2.08
N LEU A 103 -6.75 4.09 0.85
CA LEU A 103 -6.16 2.92 0.21
C LEU A 103 -4.84 3.32 -0.46
N LYS A 104 -3.76 2.65 -0.08
CA LYS A 104 -2.42 2.88 -0.63
C LYS A 104 -1.85 1.58 -1.16
N ILE A 105 -1.10 1.65 -2.25
CA ILE A 105 -0.28 0.56 -2.76
C ILE A 105 1.18 0.96 -2.74
N TYR A 106 2.03 -0.01 -2.43
CA TYR A 106 3.47 0.08 -2.54
C TYR A 106 3.92 -0.83 -3.67
N VAL A 107 4.83 -0.35 -4.52
CA VAL A 107 5.44 -1.10 -5.62
C VAL A 107 6.94 -0.82 -5.65
N GLU A 108 7.75 -1.87 -5.62
CA GLU A 108 9.19 -1.84 -5.87
C GLU A 108 9.47 -2.40 -7.26
N LEU A 109 10.20 -1.63 -8.07
CA LEU A 109 10.64 -2.02 -9.41
C LEU A 109 12.11 -2.41 -9.38
N ARG A 110 12.45 -3.55 -9.99
CA ARG A 110 13.82 -4.07 -10.13
C ARG A 110 14.09 -4.55 -11.55
N ASP A 111 14.61 -3.66 -12.37
CA ASP A 111 14.89 -3.88 -13.79
C ASP A 111 16.12 -3.04 -14.21
N GLU A 112 16.57 -3.16 -15.47
CA GLU A 112 17.80 -2.53 -15.99
C GLU A 112 17.90 -1.02 -15.66
N ASN A 113 16.79 -0.29 -15.82
CA ASN A 113 16.70 1.15 -15.54
C ASN A 113 16.05 1.48 -14.19
N TYR A 114 15.79 0.47 -13.37
CA TYR A 114 15.04 0.58 -12.12
C TYR A 114 15.71 -0.27 -11.04
N PRO A 115 16.83 0.13 -10.44
CA PRO A 115 17.56 -0.69 -9.46
C PRO A 115 16.94 -0.61 -8.05
N GLY A 116 15.64 -0.89 -7.90
CA GLY A 116 14.92 -0.78 -6.62
C GLY A 116 14.09 0.51 -6.47
N SER A 117 13.51 1.00 -7.56
CA SER A 117 12.65 2.20 -7.53
C SER A 117 11.36 1.93 -6.75
N ASN A 118 11.09 2.74 -5.74
CA ASN A 118 9.95 2.58 -4.83
C ASN A 118 8.83 3.57 -5.12
N TYR A 119 7.60 3.07 -5.22
CA TYR A 119 6.40 3.86 -5.47
C TYR A 119 5.37 3.62 -4.38
N ASN A 120 5.03 4.67 -3.65
CA ASN A 120 3.88 4.71 -2.75
C ASN A 120 2.77 5.47 -3.45
N LEU A 121 1.72 4.76 -3.85
CA LEU A 121 0.62 5.31 -4.64
C LEU A 121 -0.65 5.27 -3.81
N THR A 122 -1.49 6.29 -3.94
CA THR A 122 -2.72 6.37 -3.17
C THR A 122 -3.91 6.45 -4.11
N TYR A 123 -4.93 5.65 -3.81
CA TYR A 123 -6.16 5.63 -4.57
C TYR A 123 -7.02 6.83 -4.22
N TYR A 124 -7.52 7.49 -5.26
CA TYR A 124 -8.56 8.50 -5.17
C TYR A 124 -9.78 8.00 -5.97
N PRO A 125 -10.93 7.77 -5.31
CA PRO A 125 -12.15 7.32 -5.98
C PRO A 125 -12.71 8.37 -6.95
#